data_AF-G9EKT1-F1
#
_entry.id   AF-G9EKT1-F1
#
_cell.length_a   1.000
_cell.length_b   1.000
_cell.length_c   1.000
_cell.angle_alpha   90.00
_cell.angle_beta   90.00
_cell.angle_gamma   90.00
#
_symmetry.space_group_name_H-M   'P 1'
#
loop_
_entity.id
_entity.type
_entity.pdbx_description
1 polymer ?
#
loop_
_entity_poly.entity_id
_entity_poly.type
_entity_poly.pdbx_seq_one_letter_code
_entity_poly.pdbx_strand_id
1 'polypeptide(L)'
;MVIIFFLCVLTWQQVIAAERLITPQEIKSHNNVKNCWIIVDAKVYDVTNLIAIHDTYCEKTKLTDYCGGDVSAIWQEKQKSNNAHKRKSILEFERSYVGKVLEP
;
A
#
# COMPACT_ATOMS: atom_id res chain seq x y z
N MET A 1 -26.93 -12.27 -44.12
CA MET A 1 -27.06 -12.94 -42.81
C MET A 1 -25.82 -12.58 -42.00
N VAL A 2 -26.02 -11.68 -41.03
CA VAL A 2 -25.11 -11.27 -39.93
C VAL A 2 -23.72 -10.72 -40.29
N ILE A 3 -23.69 -9.61 -41.03
CA ILE A 3 -22.59 -8.62 -40.97
C ILE A 3 -22.92 -7.64 -39.82
N ILE A 4 -23.11 -8.15 -38.60
CA ILE A 4 -23.34 -7.35 -37.38
C ILE A 4 -22.85 -8.15 -36.16
N PHE A 5 -21.57 -8.50 -36.12
CA PHE A 5 -20.95 -9.04 -34.90
C PHE A 5 -19.47 -8.67 -34.77
N PHE A 6 -19.06 -7.54 -35.37
CA PHE A 6 -17.68 -7.04 -35.30
C PHE A 6 -17.60 -5.52 -35.06
N LEU A 7 -18.67 -4.93 -34.51
CA LEU A 7 -18.75 -3.53 -34.09
C LEU A 7 -19.14 -3.41 -32.61
N CYS A 8 -18.76 -4.37 -31.78
CA CYS A 8 -18.94 -4.29 -30.32
C CYS A 8 -17.66 -4.71 -29.56
N VAL A 9 -16.49 -4.57 -30.20
CA VAL A 9 -15.18 -4.81 -29.57
C VAL A 9 -14.32 -3.52 -29.55
N LEU A 10 -14.79 -2.42 -30.14
CA LEU A 10 -14.03 -1.16 -30.25
C LEU A 10 -14.28 -0.15 -29.11
N THR A 11 -14.98 -0.53 -28.05
CA THR A 11 -15.03 0.27 -26.82
C THR A 11 -14.76 -0.58 -25.59
N TRP A 12 -13.79 -1.50 -25.67
CA TRP A 12 -13.02 -1.89 -24.49
C TRP A 12 -11.79 -1.01 -24.41
N GLN A 13 -11.99 0.31 -24.29
CA GLN A 13 -10.97 1.12 -23.63
C GLN A 13 -10.97 0.66 -22.18
N GLN A 14 -9.97 -0.15 -21.84
CA GLN A 14 -9.60 -0.42 -20.46
C GLN A 14 -9.37 0.95 -19.82
N VAL A 15 -10.29 1.39 -18.95
CA VAL A 15 -10.08 2.57 -18.13
C VAL A 15 -9.00 2.18 -17.12
N ILE A 16 -7.73 2.33 -17.49
CA ILE A 16 -6.64 2.24 -16.53
C ILE A 16 -6.84 3.42 -15.59
N ALA A 17 -7.32 3.16 -14.38
CA ALA A 17 -7.40 4.16 -13.34
C ALA A 17 -6.00 4.79 -13.19
N ALA A 18 -5.91 6.11 -13.33
CA ALA A 18 -4.66 6.82 -13.16
C ALA A 18 -4.16 6.60 -11.73
N GLU A 19 -2.91 6.15 -11.60
CA GLU A 19 -2.29 5.93 -10.32
C GLU A 19 -1.99 7.26 -9.63
N ARG A 20 -2.33 7.36 -8.34
CA ARG A 20 -2.11 8.57 -7.55
C ARG A 20 -0.61 8.69 -7.21
N LEU A 21 0.03 9.77 -7.65
CA LEU A 21 1.39 10.12 -7.25
C LEU A 21 1.36 10.99 -6.00
N ILE A 22 2.12 10.58 -4.97
CA ILE A 22 2.13 11.19 -3.65
C ILE A 22 3.48 11.85 -3.40
N THR A 23 3.47 13.13 -3.04
CA THR A 23 4.71 13.85 -2.76
C THR A 23 5.34 13.38 -1.43
N PRO A 24 6.67 13.46 -1.29
CA PRO A 24 7.33 13.20 0.00
C PRO A 24 6.82 14.09 1.14
N GLN A 25 6.41 15.34 0.84
CA GLN A 25 5.86 16.26 1.83
C GLN A 25 4.48 15.82 2.31
N GLU A 26 3.63 15.34 1.40
CA GLU A 26 2.35 14.75 1.77
C GLU A 26 2.57 13.54 2.67
N ILE A 27 3.40 12.56 2.28
CA ILE A 27 3.68 11.37 3.10
C ILE A 27 4.12 11.74 4.52
N LYS A 28 5.06 12.69 4.66
CA LYS A 28 5.57 13.15 5.96
C LYS A 28 4.53 13.80 6.85
N SER A 29 3.39 14.25 6.31
CA SER A 29 2.27 14.81 7.09
C SER A 29 1.38 13.74 7.74
N HIS A 30 1.45 12.49 7.28
CA HIS A 30 0.73 11.33 7.82
C HIS A 30 1.64 10.56 8.80
N ASN A 31 2.03 11.23 9.89
CA ASN A 31 3.13 10.81 10.77
C ASN A 31 2.72 10.48 12.21
N ASN A 32 1.47 10.14 12.49
CA ASN A 32 1.01 9.86 13.85
C ASN A 32 -0.04 8.74 13.93
N VAL A 33 -0.33 8.26 15.15
CA VAL A 33 -1.21 7.12 15.39
C VAL A 33 -2.64 7.27 14.83
N LYS A 34 -3.13 8.50 14.64
CA LYS A 34 -4.47 8.75 14.08
C LYS A 34 -4.45 8.96 12.57
N ASN A 35 -3.26 9.07 11.98
CA ASN A 35 -3.05 9.29 10.57
C ASN A 35 -1.61 8.87 10.20
N CYS A 36 -1.44 7.60 9.84
CA CYS A 36 -0.14 6.96 9.68
C CYS A 36 0.00 6.35 8.29
N TRP A 37 0.85 6.95 7.45
CA TRP A 37 1.23 6.35 6.18
C TRP A 37 2.65 5.83 6.24
N ILE A 38 2.93 4.76 5.49
CA ILE A 38 4.29 4.24 5.33
C ILE A 38 4.59 3.97 3.86
N ILE A 39 5.87 3.94 3.50
CA ILE A 39 6.35 3.54 2.19
C ILE A 39 6.90 2.11 2.25
N VAL A 40 6.50 1.28 1.30
CA VAL A 40 7.12 -0.02 0.99
C VAL A 40 7.25 -0.15 -0.52
N ASP A 41 8.47 -0.35 -1.01
CA ASP A 41 8.80 -0.53 -2.43
C ASP A 41 8.19 0.58 -3.32
N ALA A 42 8.45 1.85 -2.97
CA ALA A 42 7.94 3.06 -3.63
C ALA A 42 6.40 3.19 -3.68
N LYS A 43 5.67 2.40 -2.88
CA LYS A 43 4.22 2.49 -2.71
C LYS A 43 3.86 3.01 -1.34
N VAL A 44 2.80 3.80 -1.26
CA VAL A 44 2.28 4.43 -0.05
C VAL A 44 1.06 3.65 0.45
N TYR A 45 1.04 3.38 1.75
CA TYR A 45 -0.01 2.62 2.41
C TYR A 45 -0.54 3.35 3.64
N ASP A 46 -1.85 3.44 3.79
CA ASP A 46 -2.50 3.98 5.00
C ASP A 46 -2.66 2.88 6.04
N VAL A 47 -1.73 2.81 6.98
CA VAL A 47 -1.71 1.75 7.98
C VAL A 47 -2.41 2.14 9.27
N THR A 48 -3.12 3.29 9.31
CA THR A 48 -3.78 3.80 10.52
C THR A 48 -4.68 2.75 11.18
N ASN A 49 -5.51 2.07 10.39
CA ASN A 49 -6.43 1.05 10.88
C ASN A 49 -5.76 -0.30 11.20
N LEU A 50 -4.48 -0.46 10.85
CA LEU A 50 -3.70 -1.67 11.08
C LEU A 50 -2.86 -1.60 12.37
N ILE A 51 -2.70 -0.42 12.97
CA ILE A 51 -1.85 -0.23 14.17
C ILE A 51 -2.30 -1.14 15.31
N ALA A 52 -3.58 -1.05 15.70
CA ALA A 52 -4.10 -1.79 16.86
C ALA A 52 -3.99 -3.32 16.69
N ILE A 53 -4.30 -3.82 15.49
CA ILE A 53 -4.22 -5.25 15.20
C ILE A 53 -2.76 -5.70 15.08
N HIS A 54 -1.87 -4.87 14.51
CA HIS A 54 -0.44 -5.17 14.43
C HIS A 54 0.17 -5.30 15.82
N ASP A 55 -0.04 -4.31 16.69
CA ASP A 55 0.54 -4.28 18.04
C ASP A 55 0.01 -5.42 18.92
N THR A 56 -1.21 -5.91 18.66
CA THR A 56 -1.78 -7.10 19.35
C THR A 56 -1.01 -8.39 19.01
N TYR A 57 -0.49 -8.52 17.79
CA TYR A 57 0.23 -9.73 17.34
C TYR A 57 1.75 -9.55 17.26
N CYS A 58 2.24 -8.32 17.40
CA CYS A 58 3.66 -7.97 17.31
C CYS A 58 4.05 -6.91 18.34
N GLU A 59 4.47 -7.36 19.52
CA GLU A 59 4.84 -6.46 20.62
C GLU A 59 6.21 -5.78 20.42
N LYS A 60 7.11 -6.40 19.63
CA LYS A 60 8.50 -5.95 19.46
C LYS A 60 8.63 -4.75 18.52
N THR A 61 7.63 -4.51 17.68
CA THR A 61 7.69 -3.53 16.61
C THR A 61 6.38 -2.76 16.61
N LYS A 62 6.45 -1.48 16.97
CA LYS A 62 5.28 -0.59 16.95
C LYS A 62 5.19 0.08 15.60
N LEU A 63 4.05 -0.05 14.94
CA LEU A 63 3.88 0.53 13.60
C LEU A 63 3.94 2.07 13.63
N THR A 64 3.61 2.66 14.79
CA THR A 64 3.67 4.11 15.03
C THR A 64 5.06 4.71 14.87
N ASP A 65 6.12 3.93 15.06
CA ASP A 65 7.50 4.41 14.98
C ASP A 65 7.93 4.71 13.53
N TYR A 66 7.11 4.28 12.56
CA TYR A 66 7.40 4.37 11.14
C TYR A 66 6.51 5.33 10.36
N CYS A 67 5.52 5.97 11.02
CA CYS A 67 4.59 6.84 10.34
C CYS A 67 5.32 7.99 9.61
N GLY A 68 4.96 8.22 8.35
CA GLY A 68 5.58 9.18 7.44
C GLY A 68 6.93 8.74 6.87
N GLY A 69 7.34 7.48 7.07
CA GLY A 69 8.67 6.96 6.71
C GLY A 69 8.65 5.84 5.66
N ASP A 70 9.85 5.53 5.16
CA ASP A 70 10.11 4.38 4.31
C ASP A 70 10.60 3.19 5.15
N VAL A 71 9.88 2.08 5.06
CA VAL A 71 10.17 0.84 5.77
C VAL A 71 10.40 -0.33 4.84
N SER A 72 10.72 -0.08 3.58
CA SER A 72 10.96 -1.11 2.57
C SER A 72 11.99 -2.14 3.05
N ALA A 73 13.12 -1.69 3.60
CA ALA A 73 14.15 -2.59 4.12
C ALA A 73 13.62 -3.50 5.26
N ILE A 74 12.90 -2.92 6.21
CA ILE A 74 12.34 -3.61 7.39
C ILE A 74 11.28 -4.62 6.94
N TRP A 75 10.41 -4.22 6.01
CA TRP A 75 9.41 -5.09 5.42
C TRP A 75 10.06 -6.29 4.74
N GLN A 76 11.05 -6.06 3.87
CA GLN A 76 11.75 -7.12 3.14
C GLN A 76 12.52 -8.06 4.06
N GLU A 77 13.18 -7.54 5.08
CA GLU A 77 13.88 -8.35 6.08
C GLU A 77 12.90 -9.28 6.81
N LYS A 78 11.77 -8.73 7.29
CA LYS A 78 10.75 -9.52 7.98
C LYS A 78 10.18 -10.63 7.09
N GLN A 79 9.91 -10.35 5.81
CA GLN A 79 9.37 -11.33 4.87
C GLN A 79 10.33 -12.49 4.58
N LYS A 80 11.65 -12.29 4.74
CA LYS A 80 12.67 -13.34 4.61
C LYS A 80 12.90 -14.14 5.90
N SER A 81 12.36 -13.68 7.03
CA SER A 81 12.53 -14.32 8.32
C SER A 81 11.55 -15.48 8.53
N ASN A 82 11.81 -16.32 9.54
CA ASN A 82 10.86 -17.34 10.00
C ASN A 82 9.59 -16.74 10.64
N ASN A 83 9.51 -15.42 10.79
CA ASN A 83 8.37 -14.66 11.31
C ASN A 83 7.77 -13.71 10.26
N ALA A 84 7.78 -14.14 8.99
CA ALA A 84 7.16 -13.42 7.88
C ALA A 84 5.66 -13.16 8.13
N HIS A 85 5.13 -12.08 7.54
CA HIS A 85 3.71 -11.79 7.62
C HIS A 85 2.90 -12.91 6.97
N LYS A 86 1.81 -13.33 7.62
CA LYS A 86 0.87 -14.30 7.05
C LYS A 86 0.19 -13.68 5.83
N ARG A 87 -0.23 -14.52 4.87
CA ARG A 87 -0.95 -14.10 3.65
C ARG A 87 -2.11 -13.15 3.95
N LYS A 88 -2.90 -13.42 5.00
CA LYS A 88 -4.01 -12.55 5.42
C LYS A 88 -3.52 -11.14 5.78
N SER A 89 -2.45 -11.04 6.57
CA SER A 89 -1.86 -9.76 6.96
C SER A 89 -1.32 -8.99 5.76
N ILE A 90 -0.69 -9.68 4.81
CA ILE A 90 -0.21 -9.09 3.56
C ILE A 90 -1.38 -8.53 2.75
N LEU A 91 -2.49 -9.28 2.63
CA LEU A 91 -3.67 -8.80 1.89
C LEU A 91 -4.32 -7.57 2.53
N GLU A 92 -4.42 -7.50 3.86
CA GLU A 92 -4.96 -6.30 4.52
C GLU A 92 -4.01 -5.10 4.36
N PHE A 93 -2.69 -5.33 4.36
CA PHE A 93 -1.70 -4.31 4.03
C PHE A 93 -1.84 -3.83 2.57
N GLU A 94 -1.95 -4.74 1.61
CA GLU A 94 -2.14 -4.39 0.20
C GLU A 94 -3.44 -3.61 -0.05
N ARG A 95 -4.51 -3.92 0.69
CA ARG A 95 -5.79 -3.20 0.63
C ARG A 95 -5.70 -1.77 1.12
N SER A 96 -4.71 -1.42 1.93
CA SER A 96 -4.52 -0.05 2.39
C SER A 96 -3.69 0.82 1.43
N TYR A 97 -3.46 0.34 0.21
CA TYR A 97 -2.75 1.07 -0.83
C TYR A 97 -3.39 2.43 -1.13
N VAL A 98 -2.55 3.47 -1.17
CA VAL A 98 -2.94 4.85 -1.44
C VAL A 98 -2.46 5.32 -2.82
N GLY A 99 -1.24 4.96 -3.20
CA GLY A 99 -0.60 5.46 -4.42
C GLY A 99 0.90 5.19 -4.46
N LYS A 100 1.59 5.73 -5.47
CA LYS A 100 3.05 5.65 -5.60
C LYS A 100 3.71 6.92 -5.08
N VAL A 101 4.93 6.77 -4.58
CA VAL A 101 5.80 7.90 -4.29
C VAL A 101 6.11 8.64 -5.59
N LEU A 102 5.99 9.97 -5.57
CA LEU A 102 6.45 10.83 -6.65
C LEU A 102 7.99 10.87 -6.61
N GLU A 103 8.62 10.22 -7.58
CA GLU A 103 10.06 10.29 -7.78
C GLU A 103 10.46 11.69 -8.31
N PRO A 104 11.59 12.26 -7.86
CA PRO A 104 12.08 13.56 -8.30
C PRO A 104 12.59 13.58 -9.74
#